data_AF-A0A845YQM0-F1
#
_entry.id   AF-A0A845YQM0-F1
#
_cell.length_a   1.000
_cell.length_b   1.000
_cell.length_c   1.000
_cell.angle_alpha   90.00
_cell.angle_beta   90.00
_cell.angle_gamma   90.00
#
_symmetry.space_group_name_H-M   'P 1'
#
loop_
_entity.id
_entity.type
_entity.pdbx_description
1 polymer ?
#
loop_
_entity_poly.entity_id
_entity_poly.type
_entity_poly.pdbx_seq_one_letter_code
_entity_poly.pdbx_strand_id
1 'polypeptide(L)'
;MPSSSHNLNRSHGFALKQAANWQCQSCGRLCRRHKEALDDFAIRIGDEVDTIAAHPRRWILHVTKLYTHSTRVANKVAEKKGAKPSVVVLCGSCHRSYHNYQRWQRRHQRQEQLGQLTLRDIRLPLAGLQLSLNDWGAPYEIVNPLSSGRRAKSSKRL
;
A
#
# COMPACT_ATOMS: atom_id res chain seq x y z
N MET A 1 32.10 21.04 14.96
CA MET A 1 31.39 19.98 15.72
C MET A 1 30.10 19.64 14.98
N PRO A 2 30.03 18.54 14.22
CA PRO A 2 28.84 18.17 13.46
C PRO A 2 27.77 17.54 14.38
N SER A 3 26.58 18.16 14.35
CA SER A 3 25.42 17.82 15.17
C SER A 3 24.86 16.43 14.86
N SER A 4 24.86 15.57 15.88
CA SER A 4 24.39 14.17 15.88
C SER A 4 22.84 14.05 15.90
N SER A 5 22.13 14.68 14.97
CA SER A 5 20.65 14.65 14.92
C SER A 5 20.08 13.43 14.16
N HIS A 6 20.89 12.68 13.41
CA HIS A 6 20.40 11.58 12.57
C HIS A 6 20.15 10.25 13.32
N ASN A 7 20.64 10.07 14.55
CA ASN A 7 20.50 8.79 15.28
C ASN A 7 19.18 8.64 16.07
N LEU A 8 18.51 9.75 16.41
CA LEU A 8 17.28 9.73 17.21
C LEU A 8 16.10 9.03 16.52
N ASN A 9 16.07 9.01 15.19
CA ASN A 9 14.98 8.38 14.44
C ASN A 9 15.08 6.84 14.40
N ARG A 10 16.29 6.27 14.52
CA ARG A 10 16.49 4.81 14.50
C ARG A 10 16.02 4.14 15.79
N SER A 11 16.24 4.78 16.95
CA SER A 11 15.81 4.25 18.24
C SER A 11 14.29 4.19 18.35
N HIS A 12 13.59 5.25 17.93
CA HIS A 12 12.12 5.30 17.97
C HIS A 12 11.47 4.22 17.10
N GLY A 13 11.97 4.00 15.88
CA GLY A 13 11.44 2.97 15.00
C GLY A 13 11.61 1.56 15.55
N PHE A 14 12.71 1.30 16.27
CA PHE A 14 12.94 0.03 16.92
C PHE A 14 12.04 -0.17 18.15
N ALA A 15 11.89 0.87 18.99
CA ALA A 15 10.99 0.86 20.14
C ALA A 15 9.54 0.55 19.74
N LEU A 16 9.04 1.13 18.63
CA LEU A 16 7.70 0.82 18.12
C LEU A 16 7.56 -0.64 17.66
N LYS A 17 8.59 -1.22 17.06
CA LYS A 17 8.58 -2.64 16.65
C LYS A 17 8.61 -3.57 17.86
N GLN A 18 9.40 -3.23 18.89
CA GLN A 18 9.43 -3.96 20.16
C GLN A 18 8.09 -3.89 20.88
N ALA A 19 7.49 -2.70 21.00
CA ALA A 19 6.17 -2.51 21.61
C ALA A 19 5.05 -3.24 20.85
N ALA A 20 5.24 -3.49 19.55
CA ALA A 20 4.34 -4.29 18.73
C ALA A 20 4.67 -5.80 18.75
N ASN A 21 5.59 -6.27 19.61
CA ASN A 21 6.05 -7.66 19.68
C ASN A 21 6.48 -8.24 18.32
N TRP A 22 7.02 -7.40 17.43
CA TRP A 22 7.36 -7.77 16.06
C TRP A 22 6.18 -8.34 15.26
N GLN A 23 4.95 -7.96 15.60
CA GLN A 23 3.72 -8.41 14.97
C GLN A 23 3.13 -7.29 14.10
N CYS A 24 2.60 -7.65 12.93
CA CYS A 24 1.87 -6.71 12.08
C CYS A 24 0.56 -6.31 12.75
N GLN A 25 0.34 -5.01 12.95
CA GLN A 25 -0.89 -4.52 13.59
C GLN A 25 -2.14 -4.70 12.71
N SER A 26 -1.98 -4.85 11.39
CA SER A 26 -3.09 -5.00 10.45
C SER A 26 -3.57 -6.45 10.28
N CYS A 27 -2.65 -7.41 10.15
CA CYS A 27 -2.97 -8.82 9.91
C CYS A 27 -2.61 -9.76 11.06
N GLY A 28 -1.90 -9.29 12.09
CA GLY A 28 -1.46 -10.12 13.21
C GLY A 28 -0.28 -11.07 12.90
N ARG A 29 0.29 -11.04 11.69
CA ARG A 29 1.40 -11.92 11.32
C ARG A 29 2.70 -11.55 12.05
N LEU A 30 3.41 -12.55 12.56
CA LEU A 30 4.76 -12.39 13.12
C LEU A 30 5.78 -12.06 12.03
N CYS A 31 6.63 -11.08 12.28
CA CYS A 31 7.67 -10.63 11.36
C CYS A 31 9.06 -10.91 11.94
N ARG A 32 10.07 -10.87 11.07
CA ARG A 32 11.47 -11.15 11.43
C ARG A 32 12.05 -10.01 12.26
N ARG A 33 12.75 -10.36 13.33
CA ARG A 33 13.45 -9.41 14.22
C ARG A 33 14.73 -8.92 13.57
N HIS A 34 15.21 -7.75 14.01
CA HIS A 34 16.51 -7.25 13.58
C HIS A 34 17.62 -8.18 14.09
N LYS A 35 18.53 -8.65 13.22
CA LYS A 35 19.62 -9.62 13.50
C LYS A 35 19.19 -11.07 13.79
N GLU A 36 17.90 -11.42 13.70
CA GLU A 36 17.47 -12.83 13.82
C GLU A 36 17.87 -13.61 12.56
N ALA A 37 18.46 -14.80 12.71
CA ALA A 37 18.77 -15.67 11.58
C ALA A 37 17.48 -16.13 10.88
N LEU A 38 17.58 -16.55 9.61
CA LEU A 38 16.40 -17.03 8.89
C LEU A 38 15.89 -18.35 9.49
N ASP A 39 16.79 -19.22 9.95
CA ASP A 39 16.45 -20.52 10.51
C ASP A 39 15.72 -20.38 11.86
N ASP A 40 16.24 -19.55 12.77
CA ASP A 40 15.57 -19.23 14.05
C ASP A 40 14.16 -18.66 13.82
N PHE A 41 14.03 -17.81 12.80
CA PHE A 41 12.76 -17.21 12.45
C PHE A 41 11.77 -18.25 11.89
N ALA A 42 12.24 -19.16 11.05
CA ALA A 42 11.45 -20.26 10.50
C ALA A 42 10.93 -21.17 11.60
N ILE A 43 11.81 -21.57 12.55
CA ILE A 43 11.44 -22.37 13.73
C ILE A 43 10.35 -21.66 14.55
N ARG A 44 10.48 -20.34 14.76
CA ARG A 44 9.54 -19.56 15.55
C ARG A 44 8.14 -19.46 14.93
N ILE A 45 8.03 -19.45 13.61
CA ILE A 45 6.74 -19.36 12.91
C ILE A 45 6.16 -20.76 12.61
N GLY A 46 7.01 -21.79 12.55
CA GLY A 46 6.63 -23.12 12.07
C GLY A 46 6.45 -23.17 10.55
N ASP A 47 7.09 -22.26 9.81
CA ASP A 47 7.07 -22.20 8.35
C ASP A 47 8.38 -22.74 7.75
N GLU A 48 8.34 -23.27 6.54
CA GLU A 48 9.53 -23.74 5.81
C GLU A 48 10.45 -22.58 5.43
N VAL A 49 11.76 -22.76 5.64
CA VAL A 49 12.81 -21.76 5.35
C VAL A 49 12.75 -21.29 3.89
N ASP A 50 12.47 -22.20 2.96
CA ASP A 50 12.43 -21.91 1.52
C ASP A 50 11.33 -20.92 1.15
N THR A 51 10.16 -21.02 1.79
CA THR A 51 9.03 -20.10 1.55
C THR A 51 9.37 -18.68 2.03
N ILE A 52 10.13 -18.58 3.11
CA ILE A 52 10.59 -17.31 3.69
C ILE A 52 11.70 -16.72 2.81
N ALA A 53 12.63 -17.56 2.37
CA ALA A 53 13.78 -17.19 1.53
C ALA A 53 13.35 -16.73 0.13
N ALA A 54 12.26 -17.29 -0.43
CA ALA A 54 11.70 -16.84 -1.70
C ALA A 54 11.23 -15.37 -1.64
N HIS A 55 10.72 -14.92 -0.48
CA HIS A 55 10.11 -13.60 -0.32
C HIS A 55 10.48 -12.90 0.99
N PRO A 56 11.76 -12.59 1.25
CA PRO A 56 12.24 -12.10 2.55
C PRO A 56 11.61 -10.75 2.92
N ARG A 57 11.31 -9.91 1.93
CA ARG A 57 10.69 -8.59 2.14
C ARG A 57 9.28 -8.66 2.71
N ARG A 58 8.55 -9.77 2.53
CA ARG A 58 7.18 -9.92 3.08
C ARG A 58 7.18 -9.99 4.61
N TRP A 59 8.27 -10.49 5.18
CA TRP A 59 8.47 -10.73 6.60
C TRP A 59 9.18 -9.59 7.33
N ILE A 60 9.51 -8.51 6.62
CA ILE A 60 10.09 -7.30 7.22
C ILE A 60 8.96 -6.44 7.76
N LEU A 61 9.18 -5.95 8.98
CA LEU A 61 8.26 -5.06 9.66
C LEU A 61 8.65 -3.59 9.38
N HIS A 62 7.73 -2.83 8.81
CA HIS A 62 7.88 -1.43 8.45
C HIS A 62 7.09 -0.54 9.42
N VAL A 63 7.66 0.62 9.75
CA VAL A 63 6.98 1.66 10.53
C VAL A 63 6.45 2.68 9.53
N THR A 64 5.14 2.92 9.58
CA THR A 64 4.45 3.73 8.58
C THR A 64 3.59 4.77 9.27
N LYS A 65 3.72 6.02 8.85
CA LYS A 65 2.83 7.09 9.28
C LYS A 65 1.47 6.91 8.60
N LEU A 66 0.41 6.86 9.40
CA LEU A 66 -0.94 6.87 8.87
C LEU A 66 -1.32 8.30 8.50
N TYR A 67 -1.88 8.45 7.31
CA TYR A 67 -2.50 9.71 6.91
C TYR A 67 -3.94 9.71 7.42
N THR A 68 -4.43 10.89 7.81
CA THR A 68 -5.76 11.15 8.40
C THR A 68 -6.92 10.48 7.66
N HIS A 69 -6.80 10.27 6.35
CA HIS A 69 -7.87 9.72 5.50
C HIS A 69 -7.73 8.21 5.19
N SER A 70 -6.76 7.50 5.76
CA SER A 70 -6.65 6.05 5.57
C SER A 70 -7.56 5.28 6.53
N THR A 71 -8.84 5.14 6.18
CA THR A 71 -9.83 4.44 7.02
C THR A 71 -9.53 2.95 7.21
N ARG A 72 -9.11 2.21 6.18
CA ARG A 72 -9.07 0.74 6.24
C ARG A 72 -8.03 0.17 7.21
N VAL A 73 -6.84 0.76 7.27
CA VAL A 73 -5.78 0.34 8.22
C VAL A 73 -5.98 1.05 9.56
N ALA A 74 -6.37 2.32 9.57
CA ALA A 74 -6.59 3.06 10.81
C ALA A 74 -7.73 2.45 11.64
N ASN A 75 -8.85 2.06 11.02
CA ASN A 75 -10.00 1.50 11.73
C ASN A 75 -9.65 0.16 12.40
N LYS A 76 -8.97 -0.75 11.68
CA LYS A 76 -8.53 -2.03 12.26
C LYS A 76 -7.61 -1.89 13.46
N VAL A 77 -6.79 -0.84 13.50
CA VAL A 77 -5.88 -0.59 14.63
C VAL A 77 -6.57 0.23 15.73
N ALA A 78 -7.42 1.19 15.37
CA ALA A 78 -8.17 2.04 16.28
C ALA A 78 -9.22 1.24 17.07
N GLU A 79 -9.89 0.26 16.45
CA GLU A 79 -10.79 -0.69 17.13
C GLU A 79 -10.12 -1.38 18.32
N LYS A 80 -8.80 -1.62 18.24
CA LYS A 80 -8.03 -2.26 19.31
C LYS A 80 -7.55 -1.29 20.40
N LYS A 81 -7.47 0.01 20.14
CA LYS A 81 -6.77 0.98 21.02
C LYS A 81 -7.58 2.22 21.40
N GLY A 82 -8.83 2.35 20.97
CA GLY A 82 -9.72 3.46 21.32
C GLY A 82 -9.36 4.83 20.71
N ALA A 83 -8.12 5.02 20.24
CA ALA A 83 -7.65 6.23 19.57
C ALA A 83 -6.94 5.89 18.25
N LYS A 84 -7.05 6.78 17.24
CA LYS A 84 -6.39 6.60 15.93
C LYS A 84 -4.87 6.80 16.08
N PRO A 85 -4.04 5.76 15.93
CA PRO A 85 -2.60 5.94 16.03
C PRO A 85 -2.07 6.69 14.80
N SER A 86 -1.19 7.67 15.03
CA SER A 86 -0.51 8.40 13.95
C SER A 86 0.56 7.54 13.24
N VAL A 87 1.06 6.52 13.92
CA VAL A 87 2.09 5.61 13.41
C VAL A 87 1.67 4.16 13.68
N VAL A 88 1.76 3.33 12.65
CA VAL A 88 1.49 1.89 12.75
C VAL A 88 2.65 1.07 12.22
N VAL A 89 2.64 -0.19 12.61
CA VAL A 89 3.69 -1.13 12.28
C VAL A 89 3.09 -2.25 11.42
N LEU A 90 3.55 -2.37 10.16
CA LEU A 90 2.98 -3.22 9.12
C LEU A 90 4.02 -4.18 8.53
N CYS A 91 3.63 -5.40 8.21
CA CYS A 91 4.46 -6.31 7.43
C CYS A 91 4.61 -5.82 5.98
N GLY A 92 5.61 -6.32 5.24
CA GLY A 92 5.90 -5.88 3.87
C GLY A 92 4.72 -5.99 2.91
N SER A 93 3.87 -7.01 3.04
CA SER A 93 2.67 -7.17 2.21
C SER A 93 1.58 -6.14 2.51
N CYS A 94 1.24 -5.95 3.80
CA CYS A 94 0.29 -4.93 4.24
C CYS A 94 0.80 -3.52 3.92
N HIS A 95 2.10 -3.27 4.12
CA HIS A 95 2.75 -2.01 3.81
C HIS A 95 2.66 -1.67 2.32
N ARG A 96 2.97 -2.64 1.44
CA ARG A 96 2.85 -2.47 -0.01
C ARG A 96 1.41 -2.19 -0.43
N SER A 97 0.45 -2.91 0.13
CA SER A 97 -0.98 -2.73 -0.16
C SER A 97 -1.46 -1.34 0.24
N TYR A 98 -1.05 -0.88 1.43
CA TYR A 98 -1.31 0.48 1.90
C TYR A 98 -0.71 1.54 0.96
N HIS A 99 0.57 1.42 0.61
CA HIS A 99 1.22 2.39 -0.29
C HIS A 99 0.61 2.42 -1.69
N ASN A 100 0.22 1.26 -2.23
CA ASN A 100 -0.46 1.16 -3.52
C ASN A 100 -1.80 1.87 -3.49
N TYR A 101 -2.58 1.66 -2.42
CA TYR A 101 -3.85 2.35 -2.22
C TYR A 101 -3.67 3.88 -2.18
N GLN A 102 -2.69 4.37 -1.41
CA GLN A 102 -2.42 5.81 -1.35
C GLN A 102 -1.92 6.40 -2.67
N ARG A 103 -1.13 5.63 -3.43
CA ARG A 103 -0.68 6.07 -4.77
C ARG A 103 -1.87 6.14 -5.72
N TRP A 104 -2.78 5.17 -5.65
CA TRP A 104 -4.01 5.17 -6.43
C TRP A 104 -4.90 6.37 -6.06
N GLN A 105 -5.15 6.62 -4.77
CA GLN A 105 -5.95 7.78 -4.33
C GLN A 105 -5.36 9.11 -4.81
N ARG A 106 -4.05 9.31 -4.71
CA ARG A 106 -3.40 10.54 -5.20
C ARG A 106 -3.48 10.69 -6.71
N ARG A 107 -3.39 9.58 -7.45
CA ARG A 107 -3.59 9.60 -8.90
C ARG A 107 -5.03 9.99 -9.23
N HIS A 108 -5.99 9.41 -8.53
CA HIS A 108 -7.41 9.72 -8.69
C HIS A 108 -7.65 11.22 -8.44
N GLN A 109 -7.28 11.73 -7.26
CA GLN A 109 -7.41 13.16 -6.90
C GLN A 109 -6.78 14.09 -7.96
N ARG A 110 -5.62 13.73 -8.49
CA ARG A 110 -4.98 14.51 -9.56
C ARG A 110 -5.78 14.48 -10.86
N GLN A 111 -6.39 13.35 -11.21
CA GLN A 111 -7.27 13.27 -12.38
C GLN A 111 -8.53 14.11 -12.18
N GLU A 112 -9.12 14.14 -10.97
CA GLU A 112 -10.27 15.01 -10.69
C GLU A 112 -9.90 16.49 -10.83
N GLN A 113 -8.76 16.89 -10.26
CA GLN A 113 -8.27 18.27 -10.34
C GLN A 113 -8.00 18.73 -11.78
N LEU A 114 -7.65 17.81 -12.67
CA LEU A 114 -7.41 18.11 -14.09
C LEU A 114 -8.67 17.98 -14.95
N GLY A 115 -9.83 17.63 -14.37
CA GLY A 115 -11.06 17.34 -15.12
C GLY A 115 -10.92 16.11 -16.04
N GLN A 116 -9.94 15.25 -15.79
CA GLN A 116 -9.64 14.06 -16.62
C GLN A 116 -10.24 12.78 -16.04
N LEU A 117 -11.23 12.87 -15.16
CA LEU A 117 -11.98 11.69 -14.74
C LEU A 117 -12.79 11.18 -15.92
N THR A 118 -12.40 10.03 -16.47
CA THR A 118 -13.25 9.35 -17.44
C THR A 118 -14.35 8.58 -16.69
N LEU A 119 -15.52 8.38 -17.30
CA LEU A 119 -16.56 7.51 -16.75
C LEU A 119 -16.05 6.08 -16.45
N ARG A 120 -14.96 5.65 -17.11
CA ARG A 120 -14.29 4.36 -16.87
C ARG A 120 -13.42 4.34 -15.61
N ASP A 121 -13.01 5.50 -15.10
CA ASP A 121 -12.22 5.64 -13.87
C ASP A 121 -13.09 5.55 -12.60
N ILE A 122 -14.42 5.68 -12.76
CA ILE A 122 -15.42 5.39 -11.73
C ILE A 122 -15.58 3.86 -11.57
N ARG A 123 -14.48 3.13 -11.34
CA ARG A 123 -14.56 1.80 -10.74
C ARG A 123 -14.64 1.94 -9.22
N LEU A 124 -15.73 2.58 -8.77
CA LEU A 124 -16.25 2.28 -7.45
C LEU A 124 -16.63 0.79 -7.43
N PRO A 125 -16.45 0.07 -6.31
CA PRO A 125 -17.18 -1.16 -6.11
C PRO A 125 -18.66 -0.77 -6.07
N LEU A 126 -19.32 -0.78 -7.24
CA LEU A 126 -20.76 -0.60 -7.43
C LEU A 126 -21.51 -1.85 -6.91
N ALA A 127 -21.13 -2.36 -5.75
CA ALA A 127 -21.96 -3.29 -4.99
C ALA A 127 -23.07 -2.45 -4.33
N GLY A 128 -24.05 -2.02 -5.13
CA GLY A 128 -25.25 -1.36 -4.61
C GLY A 128 -25.84 -0.23 -5.45
N LEU A 129 -25.09 0.36 -6.39
CA LEU A 129 -25.63 1.32 -7.35
C LEU A 129 -25.92 0.60 -8.66
N GLN A 130 -27.03 -0.13 -8.68
CA GLN A 130 -27.71 -0.48 -9.92
C GLN A 130 -28.21 0.85 -10.51
N LEU A 131 -27.37 1.50 -11.32
CA LEU A 131 -27.86 2.50 -12.25
C LEU A 131 -28.66 1.71 -13.28
N SER A 132 -29.99 1.71 -13.15
CA SER A 132 -30.90 1.21 -14.17
C SER A 132 -30.72 2.07 -15.41
N LEU A 133 -29.74 1.70 -16.24
CA LEU A 133 -29.52 2.23 -17.57
C LEU A 133 -30.44 1.50 -18.57
N ASN A 134 -31.72 1.45 -18.24
CA ASN A 134 -32.76 1.08 -19.20
C ASN A 134 -33.34 2.41 -19.70
N ASP A 135 -33.40 2.55 -21.03
CA ASP A 135 -33.90 3.71 -21.79
C ASP A 135 -32.87 4.72 -22.32
N TRP A 136 -31.74 4.22 -22.84
CA TRP A 136 -31.01 4.94 -23.90
C TRP A 136 -31.08 4.17 -25.21
N GLY A 137 -32.26 4.23 -25.82
CA GLY A 137 -32.46 3.82 -27.21
C GLY A 137 -31.85 4.86 -28.15
N ALA A 138 -30.57 4.71 -28.48
CA ALA A 138 -29.98 5.30 -29.68
C ALA A 138 -28.72 4.50 -30.08
N PRO A 139 -28.61 4.05 -31.34
CA PRO A 139 -27.41 3.40 -31.84
C PRO A 139 -26.39 4.49 -32.17
N TYR A 140 -25.63 4.97 -31.20
CA TYR A 140 -24.44 5.75 -31.54
C TYR A 140 -23.28 4.78 -31.81
N GLU A 141 -22.80 4.79 -33.05
CA GLU A 141 -21.53 4.18 -33.42
C GLU A 141 -20.43 4.75 -32.51
N ILE A 142 -19.81 3.89 -31.72
CA ILE A 142 -18.60 4.22 -30.99
C ILE A 142 -17.47 4.30 -32.03
N VAL A 143 -17.32 5.47 -32.66
CA VAL A 143 -16.13 5.81 -33.42
C VAL A 143 -14.99 5.94 -32.43
N ASN A 144 -14.18 4.88 -32.33
CA ASN A 144 -13.03 4.76 -31.43
C ASN A 144 -11.93 5.74 -31.88
N PRO A 145 -11.73 6.92 -31.26
CA PRO A 145 -10.88 7.95 -31.83
C PRO A 145 -9.47 7.83 -31.26
N LEU A 146 -8.85 6.66 -31.32
CA LEU A 146 -7.44 6.49 -30.97
C LEU A 146 -6.84 5.37 -31.82
N SER A 147 -6.51 5.71 -33.07
CA SER A 147 -5.52 4.96 -33.83
C SER A 147 -4.22 4.90 -33.02
N SER A 148 -3.63 3.71 -32.96
CA SER A 148 -2.37 3.43 -32.25
C SER A 148 -1.22 4.25 -32.86
N GLY A 149 -0.98 5.43 -32.32
CA GLY A 149 0.21 6.23 -32.61
C GLY A 149 1.46 5.46 -32.18
N ARG A 150 2.12 4.79 -33.14
CA ARG A 150 3.44 4.17 -32.96
C ARG A 150 4.40 5.25 -32.47
N ARG A 151 4.83 5.14 -31.21
CA ARG A 151 5.87 5.99 -30.63
C ARG A 151 7.21 5.63 -31.28
N ALA A 152 7.61 6.38 -32.30
CA ALA A 152 8.91 6.27 -32.92
C ALA A 152 10.00 6.58 -31.87
N LYS A 153 10.86 5.60 -31.59
CA LYS A 153 12.05 5.79 -30.74
C LYS A 153 13.10 6.48 -31.60
N SER A 154 13.36 7.77 -31.35
CA SER A 154 14.51 8.46 -31.93
C SER A 154 15.80 7.93 -31.28
N SER A 155 16.48 7.04 -31.99
CA SER A 155 17.85 6.63 -31.68
C SER A 155 18.80 7.77 -32.07
N LYS A 156 19.30 8.54 -31.09
CA LYS A 156 20.48 9.39 -31.31
C LYS A 156 21.71 8.49 -31.28
N ARG A 157 22.35 8.35 -32.44
CA ARG A 157 23.74 7.90 -32.61
C ARG A 157 24.61 9.12 -32.88
N LEU A 158 25.86 8.99 -32.43
CA LEU A 158 27.04 9.86 -32.54
C LEU A 158 27.11 10.95 -31.46
#